data_AF-A0A3L9DXX9-F1
#
_entry.id   AF-A0A3L9DXX9-F1
#
_cell.length_a   1.000
_cell.length_b   1.000
_cell.length_c   1.000
_cell.angle_alpha   90.00
_cell.angle_beta   90.00
_cell.angle_gamma   90.00
#
_symmetry.space_group_name_H-M   'P 1'
#
loop_
_entity.id
_entity.type
_entity.pdbx_description
1 polymer ?
#
loop_
_entity_poly.entity_id
_entity_poly.type
_entity_poly.pdbx_seq_one_letter_code
_entity_poly.pdbx_strand_id
1 'polypeptide(L)'
;MAKKIGKLLGAVGNLLAIPDAIDAVKHVTDKATPIIEKELDRRHEHKKSLIQLDDVQHVPLDYAQKLLENRGFTVLPILAKAHPKYANERPLEVVAMHPRAGNYKPETLVKLYFVNEDIINQSNELKKTTTDNLANLQKNLAKPLDTLKKVKLPLGKKK
;
A
#
# COMPACT_ATOMS: atom_id res chain seq x y z
N MET A 1 -6.93 0.46 40.87
CA MET A 1 -7.70 1.71 40.88
C MET A 1 -7.05 2.76 39.97
N ALA A 2 -7.88 3.43 39.15
CA ALA A 2 -7.75 4.79 38.58
C ALA A 2 -6.59 5.16 37.61
N LYS A 3 -6.84 4.94 36.31
CA LYS A 3 -7.06 5.94 35.24
C LYS A 3 -6.40 7.35 35.41
N LYS A 4 -5.59 7.77 34.42
CA LYS A 4 -5.59 9.16 33.90
C LYS A 4 -4.89 9.26 32.53
N ILE A 5 -5.73 9.18 31.50
CA ILE A 5 -5.55 9.81 30.19
C ILE A 5 -6.01 11.26 30.35
N GLY A 6 -5.22 12.24 29.90
CA GLY A 6 -5.73 13.61 29.73
C GLY A 6 -4.66 14.69 29.72
N LYS A 7 -4.70 15.51 28.65
CA LYS A 7 -4.04 16.81 28.43
C LYS A 7 -2.72 16.78 27.64
N LEU A 8 -2.82 16.65 26.32
CA LEU A 8 -1.82 17.18 25.36
C LEU A 8 -2.46 17.52 24.00
N LEU A 9 -3.68 18.09 24.03
CA LEU A 9 -4.35 18.70 22.88
C LEU A 9 -4.69 20.15 23.26
N GLY A 10 -3.72 21.07 23.20
CA GLY A 10 -3.96 22.45 23.65
C GLY A 10 -2.88 23.48 23.33
N ALA A 11 -2.12 23.31 22.24
CA ALA A 11 -1.07 24.27 21.87
C ALA A 11 -0.95 24.52 20.36
N VAL A 12 -2.08 24.52 19.64
CA VAL A 12 -2.16 24.97 18.24
C VAL A 12 -3.34 25.94 18.15
N GLY A 13 -3.19 27.12 18.75
CA GLY A 13 -4.31 28.07 18.92
C GLY A 13 -3.99 29.54 18.62
N ASN A 14 -2.73 29.99 18.71
CA ASN A 14 -2.44 31.43 18.69
C ASN A 14 -1.40 31.83 17.62
N LEU A 15 -1.66 31.54 16.34
CA LEU A 15 -0.83 32.05 15.23
C LEU A 15 -1.60 32.91 14.21
N LEU A 16 -2.80 33.39 14.56
CA LEU A 16 -3.66 34.18 13.67
C LEU A 16 -4.05 35.55 14.25
N ALA A 17 -3.25 36.13 15.15
CA ALA A 17 -3.59 37.39 15.81
C ALA A 17 -2.41 38.33 16.00
N ILE A 18 -1.57 38.52 14.97
CA ILE A 18 -0.61 39.62 14.93
C ILE A 18 -1.01 40.55 13.79
N PRO A 19 -1.62 41.72 14.06
CA PRO A 19 -1.98 42.69 13.02
C PRO A 19 -0.73 43.31 12.36
N ASP A 20 0.37 43.42 13.11
CA ASP A 20 1.57 44.18 12.70
C ASP A 20 2.62 43.36 11.93
N ALA A 21 2.36 42.08 11.63
CA ALA A 21 3.26 41.27 10.81
C ALA A 21 3.03 41.44 9.30
N ILE A 22 1.96 42.14 8.90
CA ILE A 22 1.55 42.28 7.50
C ILE A 22 2.48 43.25 6.75
N ASP A 23 2.94 44.33 7.39
CA ASP A 23 3.77 45.35 6.74
C ASP A 23 5.24 44.95 6.58
N ALA A 24 5.80 44.13 7.49
CA ALA A 24 7.17 43.63 7.38
C ALA A 24 7.34 42.54 6.30
N VAL A 25 6.25 41.86 5.92
CA VAL A 25 6.23 40.84 4.86
C VAL A 25 6.14 41.49 3.46
N LYS A 26 5.66 42.74 3.37
CA LYS A 26 5.40 43.45 2.11
C LYS A 26 6.62 43.61 1.20
N HIS A 27 7.80 43.88 1.76
CA HIS A 27 9.02 44.11 0.97
C HIS A 27 9.73 42.84 0.46
N VAL A 28 9.29 41.65 0.89
CA VAL A 28 9.78 40.35 0.40
C VAL A 28 8.72 39.66 -0.49
N THR A 29 7.48 40.16 -0.49
CA THR A 29 6.33 39.50 -1.12
C THR A 29 6.21 39.78 -2.61
N ASP A 30 6.56 40.98 -3.08
CA ASP A 30 6.33 41.39 -4.49
C ASP A 30 7.10 40.56 -5.53
N LYS A 31 8.19 39.90 -5.14
CA LYS A 31 8.95 38.98 -6.02
C LYS A 31 8.54 37.51 -5.85
N ALA A 32 7.87 37.17 -4.76
CA ALA A 32 7.51 35.79 -4.41
C ALA A 32 6.06 35.45 -4.79
N THR A 33 5.15 36.42 -4.82
CA THR A 33 3.76 36.25 -5.27
C THR A 33 3.63 35.56 -6.63
N PRO A 34 4.30 36.01 -7.72
CA PRO A 34 4.16 35.36 -9.01
C PRO A 34 4.72 33.92 -9.03
N ILE A 35 5.69 33.62 -8.15
CA ILE A 35 6.26 32.27 -8.03
C ILE A 35 5.29 31.34 -7.30
N ILE A 36 4.64 31.82 -6.24
CA ILE A 36 3.64 31.07 -5.47
C ILE A 36 2.38 30.85 -6.30
N GLU A 37 1.88 31.88 -6.99
CA GLU A 37 0.71 31.79 -7.88
C GLU A 37 0.96 30.82 -9.03
N LYS A 38 2.12 30.92 -9.70
CA LYS A 38 2.48 30.00 -10.80
C LYS A 38 2.59 28.55 -10.36
N GLU A 39 3.15 28.29 -9.18
CA GLU A 39 3.19 26.92 -8.64
C GLU A 39 1.81 26.43 -8.21
N LEU A 40 0.95 27.29 -7.66
CA LEU A 40 -0.42 26.95 -7.33
C LEU A 40 -1.20 26.58 -8.60
N ASP A 41 -1.16 27.42 -9.64
CA ASP A 41 -1.84 27.15 -10.91
C ASP A 41 -1.33 25.88 -11.57
N ARG A 42 -0.02 25.67 -11.61
CA ARG A 42 0.60 24.43 -12.13
C ARG A 42 0.11 23.19 -11.39
N ARG A 43 -0.06 23.27 -10.06
CA ARG A 43 -0.60 22.17 -9.25
C ARG A 43 -2.08 21.94 -9.55
N HIS A 44 -2.85 23.01 -9.74
CA HIS A 44 -4.27 22.94 -10.05
C HIS A 44 -4.51 22.33 -11.44
N GLU A 45 -3.78 22.77 -12.46
CA GLU A 45 -3.83 22.20 -13.81
C GLU A 45 -3.38 20.73 -13.82
N HIS A 46 -2.28 20.41 -13.12
CA HIS A 46 -1.84 19.03 -13.01
C HIS A 46 -2.86 18.14 -12.31
N LYS A 47 -3.63 18.64 -11.33
CA LYS A 47 -4.68 17.84 -10.67
C LYS A 47 -5.91 17.65 -11.55
N LYS A 48 -6.29 18.67 -12.33
CA LYS A 48 -7.44 18.61 -13.25
C LYS A 48 -7.21 17.63 -14.41
N SER A 49 -5.95 17.42 -14.80
CA SER A 49 -5.62 16.52 -15.92
C SER A 49 -5.51 15.04 -15.52
N LEU A 50 -5.66 14.68 -14.24
CA LEU A 50 -5.58 13.29 -13.81
C LEU A 50 -6.94 12.59 -13.92
N ILE A 51 -6.90 11.36 -14.42
CA ILE A 51 -8.04 10.44 -14.47
C ILE A 51 -7.87 9.42 -13.34
N GLN A 52 -8.98 9.05 -12.72
CA GLN A 52 -9.00 8.00 -11.70
C GLN A 52 -8.83 6.61 -12.33
N LEU A 53 -7.79 5.91 -11.87
CA LEU A 53 -7.53 4.50 -12.12
C LEU A 53 -8.25 3.67 -11.04
N ASP A 54 -9.23 2.89 -11.48
CA ASP A 54 -10.00 1.99 -10.61
C ASP A 54 -9.19 0.75 -10.23
N ASP A 55 -9.48 0.17 -9.06
CA ASP A 55 -8.92 -1.12 -8.67
C ASP A 55 -9.66 -2.25 -9.41
N VAL A 56 -8.91 -3.04 -10.17
CA VAL A 56 -9.43 -4.16 -10.97
C VAL A 56 -8.88 -5.51 -10.51
N GLN A 57 -8.34 -5.60 -9.28
CA GLN A 57 -8.00 -6.88 -8.67
C GLN A 57 -9.26 -7.74 -8.46
N HIS A 58 -9.13 -9.05 -8.64
CA HIS A 58 -10.20 -10.04 -8.53
C HIS A 58 -11.33 -9.86 -9.57
N VAL A 59 -10.96 -9.31 -10.72
CA VAL A 59 -11.87 -9.08 -11.85
C VAL A 59 -11.37 -9.88 -13.05
N PRO A 60 -12.27 -10.42 -13.91
CA PRO A 60 -11.87 -11.08 -15.14
C PRO A 60 -11.04 -10.16 -16.04
N LEU A 61 -9.96 -10.70 -16.62
CA LEU A 61 -8.99 -9.94 -17.42
C LEU A 61 -9.65 -9.15 -18.56
N ASP A 62 -10.55 -9.78 -19.32
CA ASP A 62 -11.23 -9.14 -20.46
C ASP A 62 -12.05 -7.92 -20.03
N TYR A 63 -12.77 -8.03 -18.91
CA TYR A 63 -13.56 -6.92 -18.39
C TYR A 63 -12.66 -5.81 -17.82
N ALA A 64 -11.62 -6.18 -17.07
CA ALA A 64 -10.66 -5.24 -16.50
C ALA A 64 -9.95 -4.44 -17.59
N GLN A 65 -9.52 -5.09 -18.66
CA GLN A 65 -8.88 -4.46 -19.80
C GLN A 65 -9.82 -3.44 -20.47
N LYS A 66 -11.03 -3.86 -20.85
CA LYS A 66 -12.04 -2.99 -21.46
C LYS A 66 -12.36 -1.78 -20.58
N LEU A 67 -12.54 -2.00 -19.28
CA LEU A 67 -12.87 -0.93 -18.33
C LEU A 67 -11.79 0.16 -18.30
N LEU A 68 -10.53 -0.25 -18.22
CA LEU A 68 -9.39 0.67 -18.12
C LEU A 68 -9.06 1.35 -19.45
N GLU A 69 -9.15 0.64 -20.57
CA GLU A 69 -8.97 1.21 -21.92
C GLU A 69 -10.04 2.25 -22.22
N ASN A 70 -11.31 1.98 -21.88
CA ASN A 70 -12.41 2.93 -22.02
C ASN A 70 -12.24 4.20 -21.16
N ARG A 71 -11.47 4.11 -20.06
CA ARG A 71 -11.09 5.25 -19.21
C ARG A 71 -9.91 6.04 -19.77
N GLY A 72 -9.30 5.60 -20.87
CA GLY A 72 -8.16 6.25 -21.50
C GLY A 72 -6.80 5.79 -20.96
N PHE A 73 -6.70 4.60 -20.36
CA PHE A 73 -5.43 4.00 -19.96
C PHE A 73 -4.93 3.01 -21.02
N THR A 74 -3.61 2.84 -21.09
CA THR A 74 -3.00 1.80 -21.93
C THR A 74 -2.80 0.55 -21.09
N VAL A 75 -3.46 -0.56 -21.42
CA VAL A 75 -3.41 -1.78 -20.62
C VAL A 75 -2.44 -2.80 -21.21
N LEU A 76 -1.62 -3.40 -20.36
CA LEU A 76 -0.73 -4.51 -20.71
C LEU A 76 -1.03 -5.73 -19.84
N PRO A 77 -1.65 -6.79 -20.40
CA PRO A 77 -1.84 -8.05 -19.69
C PRO A 77 -0.51 -8.83 -19.59
N ILE A 78 -0.18 -9.33 -18.40
CA ILE A 78 1.05 -10.07 -18.10
C ILE A 78 0.69 -11.31 -17.32
N LEU A 79 1.20 -12.47 -17.74
CA LEU A 79 1.05 -13.71 -16.98
C LEU A 79 1.85 -13.61 -15.67
N ALA A 80 1.17 -13.79 -14.53
CA ALA A 80 1.78 -13.74 -13.21
C ALA A 80 2.68 -14.96 -12.98
N LYS A 81 3.76 -14.75 -12.23
CA LYS A 81 4.57 -15.86 -11.71
C LYS A 81 3.79 -16.60 -10.62
N ALA A 82 3.94 -17.93 -10.57
CA ALA A 82 3.32 -18.74 -9.53
C ALA A 82 3.72 -18.26 -8.12
N HIS A 83 2.73 -18.18 -7.23
CA HIS A 83 2.91 -17.71 -5.87
C HIS A 83 1.86 -18.36 -4.96
N PRO A 84 2.19 -18.81 -3.73
CA PRO A 84 1.24 -19.50 -2.84
C PRO A 84 -0.09 -18.77 -2.58
N LYS A 85 -0.13 -17.45 -2.77
CA LYS A 85 -1.33 -16.61 -2.61
C LYS A 85 -2.36 -16.86 -3.72
N TYR A 86 -1.93 -17.25 -4.92
CA TYR A 86 -2.81 -17.41 -6.08
C TYR A 86 -3.49 -18.78 -6.15
N ALA A 87 -3.20 -19.66 -5.18
CA ALA A 87 -3.74 -21.02 -5.11
C ALA A 87 -5.29 -21.10 -5.12
N ASN A 88 -5.96 -20.05 -4.66
CA ASN A 88 -7.41 -19.99 -4.52
C ASN A 88 -8.09 -19.03 -5.52
N GLU A 89 -7.34 -18.46 -6.45
CA GLU A 89 -7.85 -17.50 -7.44
C GLU A 89 -8.49 -18.22 -8.63
N ARG A 90 -9.28 -17.52 -9.44
CA ARG A 90 -9.91 -18.09 -10.64
C ARG A 90 -9.02 -17.94 -11.86
N PRO A 91 -9.16 -18.82 -12.86
CA PRO A 91 -8.47 -18.65 -14.14
C PRO A 91 -8.86 -17.34 -14.82
N LEU A 92 -7.89 -16.70 -15.48
CA LEU A 92 -8.02 -15.43 -16.21
C LEU A 92 -8.48 -14.26 -15.33
N GLU A 93 -8.25 -14.35 -14.03
CA GLU A 93 -8.53 -13.29 -13.07
C GLU A 93 -7.28 -12.42 -12.84
N VAL A 94 -7.48 -11.11 -12.70
CA VAL A 94 -6.41 -10.17 -12.36
C VAL A 94 -6.06 -10.31 -10.88
N VAL A 95 -4.83 -10.71 -10.59
CA VAL A 95 -4.33 -10.91 -9.21
C VAL A 95 -3.52 -9.73 -8.69
N ALA A 96 -2.99 -8.89 -9.58
CA ALA A 96 -2.27 -7.69 -9.20
C ALA A 96 -2.26 -6.68 -10.34
N MET A 97 -2.08 -5.41 -10.01
CA MET A 97 -1.94 -4.34 -10.99
C MET A 97 -0.80 -3.38 -10.62
N HIS A 98 -0.19 -2.77 -11.64
CA HIS A 98 0.77 -1.69 -11.47
C HIS A 98 0.58 -0.61 -12.54
N PRO A 99 0.43 0.67 -12.19
CA PRO A 99 0.41 1.22 -10.84
C PRO A 99 -0.83 0.79 -10.03
N ARG A 100 -0.85 1.06 -8.72
CA ARG A 100 -2.03 0.82 -7.86
C ARG A 100 -3.14 1.81 -8.21
N ALA A 101 -4.36 1.53 -7.76
CA ALA A 101 -5.48 2.45 -7.90
C ALA A 101 -5.15 3.85 -7.35
N GLY A 102 -5.57 4.90 -8.05
CA GLY A 102 -5.20 6.28 -7.77
C GLY A 102 -5.43 7.22 -8.95
N ASN A 103 -4.92 8.44 -8.87
CA ASN A 103 -5.08 9.43 -9.94
C ASN A 103 -3.83 9.50 -10.81
N TYR A 104 -3.98 9.21 -12.11
CA TYR A 104 -2.88 9.12 -13.06
C TYR A 104 -3.17 9.96 -14.30
N LYS A 105 -2.10 10.26 -15.04
CA LYS A 105 -2.28 10.93 -16.33
C LYS A 105 -3.00 9.99 -17.31
N PRO A 106 -3.79 10.52 -18.25
CA PRO A 106 -4.28 9.75 -19.39
C PRO A 106 -3.12 9.04 -20.10
N GLU A 107 -3.41 7.94 -20.79
CA GLU A 107 -2.45 7.12 -21.55
C GLU A 107 -1.35 6.46 -20.70
N THR A 108 -1.45 6.54 -19.36
CA THR A 108 -0.54 5.81 -18.47
C THR A 108 -0.63 4.31 -18.73
N LEU A 109 0.52 3.66 -18.83
CA LEU A 109 0.63 2.21 -18.96
C LEU A 109 0.28 1.51 -17.65
N VAL A 110 -0.76 0.67 -17.67
CA VAL A 110 -1.20 -0.17 -16.55
C VAL A 110 -0.90 -1.62 -16.86
N LYS A 111 -0.04 -2.23 -16.07
CA LYS A 111 0.29 -3.66 -16.12
C LYS A 111 -0.74 -4.43 -15.29
N LEU A 112 -1.47 -5.34 -15.93
CA LEU A 112 -2.39 -6.25 -15.26
C LEU A 112 -1.77 -7.64 -15.20
N TYR A 113 -1.52 -8.10 -13.98
CA TYR A 113 -1.03 -9.46 -13.75
C TYR A 113 -2.22 -10.40 -13.59
N PHE A 114 -2.32 -11.41 -14.44
CA PHE A 114 -3.37 -12.41 -14.39
C PHE A 114 -2.81 -13.82 -14.23
N VAL A 115 -3.66 -14.75 -13.82
CA VAL A 115 -3.29 -16.16 -13.61
C VAL A 115 -4.03 -17.08 -14.58
N ASN A 116 -3.36 -18.14 -14.99
CA ASN A 116 -3.96 -19.26 -15.74
C ASN A 116 -4.06 -20.49 -14.83
N GLU A 117 -4.77 -21.51 -15.30
CA GLU A 117 -4.91 -22.80 -14.60
C GLU A 117 -3.55 -23.41 -14.22
N ASP A 118 -2.57 -23.36 -15.12
CA ASP A 118 -1.22 -23.87 -14.86
C ASP A 118 -0.54 -23.16 -13.68
N ILE A 119 -0.68 -21.83 -13.62
CA ILE A 119 -0.10 -21.01 -12.56
C ILE A 119 -0.81 -21.26 -11.23
N ILE A 120 -2.13 -21.49 -11.26
CA ILE A 120 -2.92 -21.85 -10.07
C ILE A 120 -2.48 -23.21 -9.53
N ASN A 121 -2.26 -24.19 -10.42
CA ASN A 121 -1.78 -25.52 -10.05
C ASN A 121 -0.39 -25.47 -9.43
N GLN A 122 0.56 -24.77 -10.06
CA GLN A 122 1.90 -24.54 -9.50
C GLN A 122 1.82 -23.81 -8.15
N SER A 123 0.92 -22.83 -8.02
CA SER A 123 0.71 -22.08 -6.77
C SER A 123 0.16 -22.96 -5.65
N ASN A 124 -0.70 -23.93 -5.97
CA ASN A 124 -1.20 -24.93 -5.04
C ASN A 124 -0.09 -25.86 -4.53
N GLU A 125 0.81 -26.29 -5.40
CA GLU A 125 1.98 -27.09 -5.01
C GLU A 125 2.89 -26.31 -4.06
N LEU A 126 3.22 -25.06 -4.42
CA LEU A 126 4.04 -24.19 -3.57
C LEU A 126 3.41 -23.96 -2.19
N LYS A 127 2.08 -23.82 -2.13
CA LYS A 127 1.34 -23.69 -0.87
C LYS A 127 1.47 -24.94 -0.01
N LYS A 128 1.32 -26.14 -0.59
CA LYS A 128 1.50 -27.42 0.11
C LYS A 128 2.93 -27.59 0.65
N THR A 129 3.94 -27.32 -0.18
CA THR A 129 5.34 -27.39 0.26
C THR A 129 5.62 -26.42 1.41
N THR A 130 5.06 -25.22 1.36
CA THR A 130 5.23 -24.23 2.43
C THR A 130 4.57 -24.71 3.74
N THR A 131 3.36 -25.27 3.67
CA THR A 131 2.68 -25.82 4.85
C THR A 131 3.41 -27.02 5.45
N ASP A 132 3.95 -27.89 4.60
CA ASP A 132 4.70 -29.07 5.05
C ASP A 132 6.00 -28.66 5.75
N ASN A 133 6.72 -27.69 5.17
CA ASN A 133 7.93 -27.13 5.79
C ASN A 133 7.63 -26.50 7.15
N LEU A 134 6.53 -25.73 7.26
CA LEU A 134 6.13 -25.14 8.54
C LEU A 134 5.75 -26.21 9.57
N ALA A 135 5.03 -27.27 9.17
CA ALA A 135 4.69 -28.37 10.05
C ALA A 135 5.94 -29.14 10.52
N ASN A 136 6.92 -29.34 9.65
CA ASN A 136 8.19 -29.97 9.98
C ASN A 136 9.01 -29.11 10.95
N LEU A 137 9.05 -27.79 10.75
CA LEU A 137 9.70 -26.87 11.68
C LEU A 137 9.05 -26.92 13.07
N GLN A 138 7.71 -26.92 13.16
CA GLN A 138 7.00 -27.03 14.44
C GLN A 138 7.34 -28.33 15.17
N LYS A 139 7.35 -29.47 14.48
CA LYS A 139 7.73 -30.77 15.05
C LYS A 139 9.17 -30.77 15.56
N ASN A 140 10.08 -30.15 14.82
CA ASN A 140 11.50 -30.07 15.17
C ASN A 140 11.76 -29.09 16.33
N LEU A 141 10.95 -28.03 16.48
CA LEU A 141 11.04 -27.06 17.57
C LEU A 141 10.35 -27.52 18.87
N ALA A 142 9.32 -28.37 18.80
CA ALA A 142 8.63 -28.87 19.99
C ALA A 142 9.56 -29.66 20.93
N LYS A 143 10.41 -30.52 20.35
CA LYS A 143 11.37 -31.36 21.11
C LYS A 143 12.37 -30.55 21.97
N PRO A 144 13.09 -29.55 21.43
CA PRO A 144 14.01 -28.72 22.23
C PRO A 144 13.29 -27.78 23.19
N LEU A 145 12.06 -27.32 22.89
CA LEU A 145 11.32 -26.47 23.84
C LEU A 145 10.87 -27.26 25.08
N ASP A 146 10.49 -28.52 24.93
CA ASP A 146 10.13 -29.38 26.06
C ASP A 146 11.33 -29.74 26.94
N THR A 147 12.53 -29.84 26.37
CA THR A 147 13.76 -30.00 27.17
C THR A 147 14.10 -28.71 27.91
N LEU A 148 13.94 -27.54 27.29
CA LEU A 148 14.17 -26.24 27.94
C LEU A 148 13.17 -25.92 29.04
N LYS A 149 11.89 -26.31 28.92
CA LYS A 149 10.90 -26.18 30.01
C LYS A 149 11.27 -27.01 31.25
N LYS A 150 11.95 -28.14 31.06
CA LYS A 150 12.41 -29.01 32.16
C LYS A 150 13.66 -28.45 32.85
N VAL A 151 14.43 -27.59 32.18
CA VAL A 151 15.56 -26.88 32.78
C VAL A 151 15.02 -25.72 33.61
N LYS A 152 15.01 -25.89 34.94
CA LYS A 152 14.60 -24.85 35.89
C LYS A 152 15.58 -23.68 35.81
N LEU A 153 15.21 -22.64 35.08
CA LEU A 153 16.02 -21.42 34.93
C LEU A 153 16.19 -20.76 36.31
N PRO A 154 17.42 -20.52 36.80
CA PRO A 154 17.65 -19.76 38.01
C PRO A 154 17.41 -18.28 37.71
N LEU A 155 16.15 -17.87 37.67
CA LEU A 155 15.77 -16.46 37.65
C LEU A 155 16.00 -15.89 39.05
N GLY A 156 17.26 -15.60 39.35
CA GLY A 156 17.68 -14.94 40.57
C GLY A 156 17.02 -13.58 40.68
N LYS A 157 16.17 -13.40 41.70
CA LYS A 157 15.69 -12.08 42.09
C LYS A 157 16.91 -11.23 42.48
N LYS A 158 17.28 -10.25 41.65
CA LYS A 158 18.16 -9.17 42.10
C LYS A 158 17.41 -8.39 43.18
N LYS A 159 18.00 -8.36 44.38
CA LYS A 159 17.61 -7.47 45.48
C LYS A 159 17.84 -6.02 45.07
#